data_AF-A0A8J4INI0-F1
#
_entry.id   AF-A0A8J4INI0-F1
#
_cell.length_a   1.000
_cell.length_b   1.000
_cell.length_c   1.000
_cell.angle_alpha   90.00
_cell.angle_beta   90.00
_cell.angle_gamma   90.00
#
_symmetry.space_group_name_H-M   'P 1'
#
loop_
_entity.id
_entity.type
_entity.pdbx_description
1 polymer ?
#
loop_
_entity_poly.entity_id
_entity_poly.type
_entity_poly.pdbx_seq_one_letter_code
_entity_poly.pdbx_strand_id
1 'polypeptide(L)'
;MGVSELLVSTSVQCILFSILSAQPLLVVGFSGPLLVFEEAFYSFCNNYGMEYIVGRVWIGFWLILLVLVVVACEGSFLVRYLSRYTQEIFSFLISLIFIYETFSKLVTIFKDHPLKRHYNLTDTVQPKVPEPNTALLSLVLMAGTFFLAFFLRQFKNSAFLPGSARRLIGDFGVPISIFIMALVDFFIKDTFTQKLAVPKGLEVTNASARGWFINPMGKDNTFPIWMMFASVVPALLVFILIFLETQITT
;
A
#
# COMPACT_ATOMS: atom_id res chain seq x y z
N MET A 1 -7.66 -0.88 9.49
CA MET A 1 -6.72 0.24 9.66
C MET A 1 -7.12 1.32 8.67
N GLY A 2 -7.25 2.56 9.10
CA GLY A 2 -7.66 3.66 8.24
C GLY A 2 -6.48 4.27 7.50
N VAL A 3 -6.81 5.08 6.50
CA VAL A 3 -5.85 5.81 5.67
C VAL A 3 -5.04 6.79 6.52
N SER A 4 -5.68 7.48 7.48
CA SER A 4 -5.05 8.44 8.38
C SER A 4 -3.97 7.80 9.27
N GLU A 5 -4.25 6.64 9.88
CA GLU A 5 -3.25 5.95 10.71
C GLU A 5 -2.05 5.48 9.90
N LEU A 6 -2.29 5.02 8.67
CA LEU A 6 -1.23 4.60 7.76
C LEU A 6 -0.34 5.77 7.33
N LEU A 7 -0.94 6.92 7.03
CA LEU A 7 -0.22 8.14 6.66
C LEU A 7 0.65 8.66 7.80
N VAL A 8 0.12 8.71 9.03
CA VAL A 8 0.88 9.13 10.22
C VAL A 8 2.00 8.12 10.51
N SER A 9 1.72 6.82 10.45
CA SER A 9 2.74 5.78 10.67
C SER A 9 3.89 5.91 9.66
N THR A 10 3.57 5.94 8.37
CA THR A 10 4.58 5.97 7.29
C THR A 10 5.40 7.25 7.36
N SER A 11 4.77 8.40 7.59
CA SER A 11 5.49 9.68 7.67
C SER A 11 6.47 9.74 8.84
N VAL A 12 6.03 9.35 10.05
CA VAL A 12 6.90 9.33 11.23
C VAL A 12 8.02 8.30 11.09
N GLN A 13 7.69 7.09 10.61
CA GLN A 13 8.67 6.02 10.39
C GLN A 13 9.73 6.42 9.35
N CYS A 14 9.34 7.05 8.25
CA CYS A 14 10.30 7.55 7.24
C CYS A 14 11.24 8.62 7.81
N ILE A 15 10.72 9.58 8.60
CA ILE A 15 11.56 10.62 9.21
C ILE A 15 12.56 9.97 10.17
N LEU A 16 12.10 9.11 11.08
CA LEU A 16 12.98 8.43 12.03
C LEU A 16 14.02 7.55 11.31
N PHE A 17 13.60 6.81 10.29
CA PHE A 17 14.49 5.95 9.51
C PHE A 17 15.52 6.78 8.72
N SER A 18 15.14 7.91 8.13
CA SER A 18 16.09 8.77 7.40
C SER A 18 17.19 9.35 8.28
N ILE A 19 16.92 9.57 9.57
CA ILE A 19 17.88 10.16 10.53
C ILE A 19 18.80 9.07 11.12
N LEU A 20 18.28 7.87 11.36
CA LEU A 20 18.95 6.83 12.15
C LEU A 20 19.43 5.61 11.33
N SER A 21 19.05 5.49 10.06
CA SER A 21 19.37 4.30 9.25
C SER A 21 20.80 4.32 8.69
N ALA A 22 21.34 3.11 8.46
CA ALA A 22 22.59 2.93 7.74
C ALA A 22 22.43 3.12 6.21
N GLN A 23 21.21 3.01 5.67
CA GLN A 23 20.91 3.13 4.24
C GLN A 23 19.66 4.01 4.02
N PRO A 24 19.82 5.34 3.89
CA PRO A 24 18.71 6.28 3.76
C PRO A 24 18.02 6.25 2.38
N LEU A 25 18.56 5.48 1.43
CA LEU A 25 17.92 5.25 0.12
C LEU A 25 16.71 4.30 0.21
N LEU A 26 16.60 3.51 1.29
CA LEU A 26 15.49 2.59 1.47
C LEU A 26 14.24 3.36 1.92
N VAL A 27 13.16 3.21 1.16
CA VAL A 27 11.85 3.80 1.49
C VAL A 27 11.05 2.77 2.25
N VAL A 28 10.82 3.02 3.54
CA VAL A 28 9.98 2.17 4.38
C VAL A 28 8.52 2.51 4.11
N GLY A 29 7.73 1.50 3.78
CA GLY A 29 6.32 1.69 3.47
C GLY A 29 5.52 0.42 3.71
N PHE A 30 4.20 0.56 3.64
CA PHE A 30 3.30 -0.58 3.75
C PHE A 30 3.29 -1.36 2.43
N SER A 31 3.49 -2.67 2.50
CA SER A 31 3.59 -3.54 1.33
C SER A 31 2.32 -4.36 1.09
N GLY A 32 2.14 -4.85 -0.13
CA GLY A 32 1.01 -5.71 -0.50
C GLY A 32 0.89 -6.96 0.39
N PRO A 33 1.97 -7.72 0.63
CA PRO A 33 1.93 -8.87 1.53
C PRO A 33 1.49 -8.52 2.96
N LEU A 34 1.91 -7.38 3.51
CA LEU A 34 1.47 -6.91 4.82
C LEU A 34 -0.03 -6.58 4.83
N LEU A 35 -0.57 -6.05 3.73
CA LEU A 35 -2.02 -5.81 3.61
C LEU A 35 -2.80 -7.12 3.66
N VAL A 36 -2.38 -8.13 2.90
CA VAL A 36 -3.02 -9.46 2.88
C VAL A 36 -2.96 -10.11 4.26
N PHE A 37 -1.83 -9.99 4.95
CA PHE A 37 -1.70 -10.47 6.33
C PHE A 37 -2.70 -9.77 7.27
N GLU A 38 -2.82 -8.44 7.21
CA GLU A 38 -3.75 -7.68 8.06
C GLU A 38 -5.21 -8.03 7.76
N GLU A 39 -5.57 -8.28 6.49
CA GLU A 39 -6.92 -8.73 6.11
C GLU A 39 -7.22 -10.13 6.66
N ALA A 40 -6.28 -11.06 6.52
CA ALA A 40 -6.42 -12.41 7.06
C ALA A 40 -6.52 -12.40 8.59
N PHE A 41 -5.68 -11.61 9.27
CA PHE A 41 -5.69 -11.47 10.72
C PHE A 41 -6.97 -10.79 11.22
N TYR A 42 -7.47 -9.78 10.51
CA TYR A 42 -8.75 -9.15 10.83
C TYR A 42 -9.92 -10.13 10.72
N SER A 43 -9.98 -10.90 9.62
CA SER A 43 -11.00 -11.95 9.41
C SER A 43 -10.94 -13.02 10.51
N PHE A 44 -9.73 -13.47 10.87
CA PHE A 44 -9.51 -14.39 11.97
C PHE A 44 -10.04 -13.83 13.30
N CYS A 45 -9.66 -12.61 13.68
CA CYS A 45 -10.14 -11.99 14.91
C CYS A 45 -11.66 -11.83 14.94
N ASN A 46 -12.27 -11.46 13.81
CA ASN A 46 -13.73 -11.31 13.70
C ASN A 46 -14.46 -12.66 13.87
N ASN A 47 -13.93 -13.75 13.30
CA ASN A 47 -14.53 -15.08 13.41
C ASN A 47 -14.48 -15.64 14.84
N TYR A 48 -13.43 -15.32 15.59
CA TYR A 48 -13.27 -15.74 16.99
C TYR A 48 -13.80 -14.71 18.00
N GLY A 49 -14.40 -13.60 17.55
CA GLY A 49 -14.94 -12.54 18.42
C GLY A 49 -13.88 -11.81 19.25
N MET A 50 -12.62 -11.80 18.80
CA MET A 50 -11.50 -11.18 19.51
C MET A 50 -11.27 -9.75 19.04
N GLU A 51 -10.85 -8.86 19.95
CA GLU A 51 -10.45 -7.49 19.59
C GLU A 51 -9.19 -7.49 18.71
N TYR A 52 -9.37 -7.26 17.40
CA TYR A 52 -8.30 -7.21 16.40
C TYR A 52 -7.16 -6.24 16.81
N ILE A 53 -7.51 -5.07 17.33
CA ILE A 53 -6.52 -4.03 17.64
C ILE A 53 -5.60 -4.42 18.80
N VAL A 54 -6.11 -5.17 19.78
CA VAL A 54 -5.33 -5.68 20.91
C VAL A 54 -4.42 -6.80 20.45
N GLY A 55 -4.94 -7.72 19.63
CA GLY A 55 -4.13 -8.77 19.01
C GLY A 55 -2.96 -8.20 18.21
N ARG A 56 -3.17 -7.09 17.50
CA ARG A 56 -2.12 -6.38 16.76
C ARG A 56 -1.04 -5.78 17.67
N VAL A 57 -1.40 -5.24 18.84
CA VAL A 57 -0.43 -4.75 19.84
C VAL A 57 0.45 -5.89 20.35
N TRP A 58 -0.13 -7.06 20.62
CA TRP A 58 0.64 -8.25 21.03
C TRP A 58 1.57 -8.77 19.94
N ILE A 59 1.12 -8.80 18.68
CA ILE A 59 1.97 -9.08 17.53
C ILE A 59 3.15 -8.09 17.48
N GLY A 60 2.89 -6.80 17.74
CA GLY A 60 3.92 -5.76 17.82
C GLY A 60 4.95 -6.00 18.93
N PHE A 61 4.51 -6.42 20.13
CA PHE A 61 5.42 -6.77 21.23
C PHE A 61 6.33 -7.95 20.86
N TRP A 62 5.77 -9.01 20.27
CA TRP A 62 6.55 -10.15 19.81
C TRP A 62 7.50 -9.79 18.66
N LEU A 63 7.09 -8.90 17.75
CA LEU A 63 7.96 -8.39 16.69
C LEU A 63 9.19 -7.68 17.26
N ILE A 64 9.01 -6.80 18.25
CA ILE A 64 10.13 -6.10 18.91
C ILE A 64 11.07 -7.10 19.58
N LEU A 65 10.52 -8.08 20.30
CA LEU A 65 11.30 -9.15 20.94
C LEU A 65 12.11 -9.95 19.92
N LEU A 66 11.47 -10.43 18.84
CA LEU A 66 12.09 -11.21 17.79
C LEU A 66 13.21 -10.42 17.09
N VAL A 67 12.98 -9.15 16.77
CA VAL A 67 13.99 -8.28 16.16
C VAL A 67 15.18 -8.13 17.10
N LEU A 68 14.97 -7.86 18.39
CA LEU A 68 16.05 -7.70 19.36
C LEU A 68 16.89 -8.98 19.45
N VAL A 69 16.25 -10.15 19.58
CA VAL A 69 16.94 -11.44 19.65
C VAL A 69 17.76 -11.70 18.38
N VAL A 70 17.16 -11.50 17.20
CA VAL A 70 17.85 -11.76 15.93
C VAL A 70 19.01 -10.79 15.71
N VAL A 71 18.86 -9.51 16.07
CA VAL A 71 19.96 -8.53 16.00
C VAL A 71 21.08 -8.89 16.98
N ALA A 72 20.75 -9.28 18.21
CA ALA A 72 21.73 -9.68 19.22
C ALA A 72 22.50 -10.96 18.84
N CYS A 73 21.85 -11.88 18.12
CA CYS A 73 22.45 -13.13 17.64
C CYS A 73 23.12 -13.03 16.25
N GLU A 74 23.41 -11.82 15.76
CA GLU A 74 24.00 -11.58 14.44
C GLU A 74 23.23 -12.24 13.27
N GLY A 75 21.90 -12.08 13.26
CA GLY A 75 21.03 -12.62 12.19
C GLY A 75 21.35 -12.14 10.78
N SER A 76 22.19 -11.10 10.62
CA SER A 76 22.73 -10.64 9.34
C SER A 76 23.52 -11.74 8.61
N PHE A 77 24.01 -12.76 9.31
CA PHE A 77 24.63 -13.92 8.68
C PHE A 77 23.69 -14.63 7.69
N LEU A 78 22.39 -14.71 7.99
CA LEU A 78 21.40 -15.38 7.13
C LEU A 78 21.28 -14.71 5.75
N VAL A 79 21.53 -13.40 5.69
CA VAL A 79 21.45 -12.61 4.45
C VAL A 79 22.52 -13.07 3.45
N ARG A 80 23.66 -13.61 3.92
CA ARG A 80 24.73 -14.11 3.04
C ARG A 80 24.30 -15.30 2.19
N TYR A 81 23.25 -16.02 2.59
CA TYR A 81 22.71 -17.13 1.81
C TYR A 81 21.74 -16.67 0.71
N LEU A 82 21.33 -15.39 0.70
CA LEU A 82 20.53 -14.83 -0.37
C LEU A 82 21.42 -14.54 -1.58
N SER A 83 21.44 -15.49 -2.50
CA SER A 83 22.16 -15.35 -3.77
C SER A 83 21.47 -14.37 -4.72
N ARG A 84 22.20 -13.89 -5.74
CA ARG A 84 21.63 -13.10 -6.85
C ARG A 84 20.43 -13.81 -7.51
N TYR A 85 20.48 -15.13 -7.63
CA TYR A 85 19.38 -15.93 -8.18
C TYR A 85 18.08 -15.73 -7.39
N THR A 86 18.17 -15.76 -6.05
CA THR A 86 17.01 -15.55 -5.17
C THR A 86 16.49 -14.11 -5.26
N GLN A 87 17.38 -13.13 -5.32
CA GLN A 87 17.02 -11.71 -5.45
C GLN A 87 16.31 -11.41 -6.78
N GLU A 88 16.80 -11.97 -7.89
CA GLU A 88 16.18 -11.81 -9.22
C GLU A 88 14.79 -12.46 -9.29
N ILE A 89 14.62 -13.68 -8.74
CA ILE A 89 13.30 -14.33 -8.68
C ILE A 89 12.33 -13.51 -7.84
N PHE A 90 12.75 -13.02 -6.67
CA PHE A 90 11.87 -12.29 -5.77
C PHE A 90 11.48 -10.92 -6.33
N SER A 91 12.42 -10.18 -6.91
CA SER A 91 12.12 -8.90 -7.56
C SER A 91 11.20 -9.07 -8.78
N PHE A 92 11.38 -10.13 -9.57
CA PHE A 92 10.46 -10.50 -10.65
C PHE A 92 9.06 -10.85 -10.11
N LEU A 93 8.98 -11.65 -9.04
CA LEU A 93 7.72 -12.04 -8.41
C LEU A 93 6.95 -10.81 -7.88
N ILE A 94 7.60 -9.91 -7.15
CA ILE A 94 6.96 -8.67 -6.66
C ILE A 94 6.46 -7.84 -7.85
N SER A 95 7.28 -7.69 -8.89
CA SER A 95 6.91 -6.92 -10.09
C SER A 95 5.68 -7.53 -10.78
N LEU A 96 5.63 -8.87 -10.89
CA LEU A 96 4.50 -9.59 -11.46
C LEU A 96 3.22 -9.42 -10.61
N ILE A 97 3.33 -9.54 -9.28
CA ILE A 97 2.22 -9.33 -8.35
C ILE A 97 1.69 -7.89 -8.47
N PHE A 98 2.57 -6.89 -8.53
CA PHE A 98 2.16 -5.48 -8.64
C PHE A 98 1.42 -5.19 -9.96
N ILE A 99 1.90 -5.76 -11.07
CA ILE A 99 1.21 -5.66 -12.37
C ILE A 99 -0.16 -6.34 -12.30
N TYR A 100 -0.21 -7.57 -11.78
CA TYR A 100 -1.47 -8.31 -11.61
C TYR A 100 -2.48 -7.55 -10.77
N GLU A 101 -2.07 -7.04 -9.61
CA GLU A 101 -2.91 -6.29 -8.68
C GLU A 101 -3.48 -5.01 -9.32
N THR A 102 -2.68 -4.32 -10.14
CA THR A 102 -3.12 -3.13 -10.87
C THR A 102 -4.24 -3.45 -11.86
N PHE A 103 -4.09 -4.53 -12.63
CA PHE A 103 -5.15 -4.98 -13.55
C PHE A 103 -6.36 -5.57 -12.81
N SER A 104 -6.16 -6.26 -11.69
CA SER A 104 -7.23 -6.77 -10.84
C SER A 104 -8.12 -5.63 -10.33
N LYS A 105 -7.52 -4.52 -9.85
CA LYS A 105 -8.26 -3.31 -9.45
C LYS A 105 -9.04 -2.69 -10.61
N LEU A 106 -8.44 -2.63 -11.81
CA LEU A 106 -9.17 -2.17 -13.01
C LEU A 106 -10.38 -3.07 -13.29
N VAL A 107 -10.21 -4.40 -13.21
CA VAL A 107 -11.32 -5.35 -13.41
C VAL A 107 -12.40 -5.17 -12.34
N THR A 108 -12.05 -4.88 -11.09
CA THR A 108 -13.03 -4.57 -10.04
C THR A 108 -13.83 -3.32 -10.39
N ILE A 109 -13.20 -2.26 -10.91
CA ILE A 109 -13.92 -1.06 -11.41
C ILE A 109 -14.90 -1.42 -12.53
N PHE A 110 -14.52 -2.33 -13.44
CA PHE A 110 -15.41 -2.83 -14.50
C PHE A 110 -16.57 -3.69 -13.97
N LYS A 111 -16.39 -4.37 -12.82
CA LYS A 111 -17.46 -5.12 -12.15
C LYS A 111 -18.43 -4.18 -11.42
N ASP A 112 -17.91 -3.16 -10.76
CA ASP A 112 -18.70 -2.15 -10.04
C ASP A 112 -19.50 -1.26 -11.01
N HIS A 113 -18.90 -0.93 -12.16
CA HIS A 113 -19.49 -0.11 -13.22
C HIS A 113 -19.58 -0.90 -14.54
N PRO A 114 -20.49 -1.90 -14.64
CA PRO A 114 -20.59 -2.76 -15.82
C PRO A 114 -21.11 -1.99 -17.03
N LEU A 115 -20.59 -2.33 -18.22
CA LEU A 115 -21.00 -1.75 -19.49
C LEU A 115 -22.41 -2.22 -19.88
N LYS A 116 -23.42 -1.48 -19.46
CA LYS A 116 -24.83 -1.70 -19.83
C LYS A 116 -25.26 -0.71 -20.91
N ARG A 117 -26.28 -1.07 -21.69
CA ARG A 117 -26.90 -0.16 -22.68
C ARG A 117 -27.86 0.85 -22.02
N HIS A 118 -28.51 0.43 -20.93
CA HIS A 118 -29.42 1.26 -20.16
C HIS A 118 -28.97 1.27 -18.69
N TYR A 119 -28.95 2.47 -18.12
CA TYR A 119 -28.65 2.72 -16.72
C TYR A 119 -29.86 3.39 -16.08
N ASN A 120 -30.19 2.99 -14.86
CA ASN A 120 -31.18 3.71 -14.05
C ASN A 120 -30.46 4.88 -13.38
N LEU A 121 -30.41 6.00 -14.08
CA LEU A 121 -29.79 7.24 -13.59
C LEU A 121 -30.64 7.79 -12.44
N THR A 122 -30.00 8.05 -11.31
CA THR A 122 -30.60 8.83 -10.21
C THR A 122 -29.82 10.14 -10.15
N ASP A 123 -30.47 11.28 -9.94
CA ASP A 123 -29.81 12.61 -9.97
C ASP A 123 -28.71 12.79 -8.90
N THR A 124 -28.59 11.85 -7.96
CA THR A 124 -27.55 11.83 -6.94
C THR A 124 -26.43 10.85 -7.30
N VAL A 125 -25.21 11.37 -7.51
CA VAL A 125 -23.99 10.57 -7.65
C VAL A 125 -23.74 9.80 -6.36
N GLN A 126 -23.98 8.50 -6.37
CA GLN A 126 -23.73 7.61 -5.23
C GLN A 126 -22.63 6.60 -5.58
N PRO A 127 -21.62 6.41 -4.72
CA PRO A 127 -20.47 5.54 -5.01
C PRO A 127 -20.82 4.05 -5.17
N LYS A 128 -22.05 3.64 -4.82
CA LYS A 128 -22.55 2.26 -4.97
C LYS A 128 -23.44 2.04 -6.19
N VAL A 129 -23.75 3.09 -6.95
CA VAL A 129 -24.63 2.98 -8.13
C VAL A 129 -23.74 2.83 -9.38
N PRO A 130 -24.03 1.86 -10.27
CA PRO A 130 -23.26 1.69 -11.50
C PRO A 130 -23.49 2.87 -12.44
N GLU A 131 -22.52 3.78 -12.48
CA GLU A 131 -22.49 4.91 -13.41
C GLU A 131 -22.06 4.50 -14.84
N PRO A 132 -22.65 5.10 -15.89
CA PRO A 132 -22.22 4.88 -17.27
C PRO A 132 -20.80 5.40 -17.52
N ASN A 133 -20.11 4.78 -18.48
CA ASN A 133 -18.81 5.22 -19.05
C ASN A 133 -17.62 5.34 -18.08
N THR A 134 -17.84 5.23 -16.77
CA THR A 134 -16.83 5.32 -15.71
C THR A 134 -15.70 4.32 -15.91
N ALA A 135 -16.04 3.06 -16.22
CA ALA A 135 -15.06 1.99 -16.42
C ALA A 135 -14.15 2.23 -17.64
N LEU A 136 -14.73 2.69 -18.77
CA LEU A 136 -13.96 3.01 -19.97
C LEU A 136 -13.04 4.22 -19.75
N LEU A 137 -13.56 5.27 -19.12
CA LEU A 137 -12.77 6.46 -18.80
C LEU A 137 -11.60 6.11 -17.87
N SER A 138 -11.83 5.26 -16.85
CA SER A 138 -10.78 4.77 -15.95
C SER A 138 -9.68 4.00 -16.70
N LEU A 139 -10.06 3.16 -17.67
CA LEU A 139 -9.11 2.46 -18.55
C LEU A 139 -8.29 3.43 -19.39
N VAL A 140 -8.94 4.44 -19.99
CA VAL A 140 -8.27 5.46 -20.82
C VAL A 140 -7.30 6.29 -19.98
N LEU A 141 -7.68 6.71 -18.78
CA LEU A 141 -6.80 7.46 -17.87
C LEU A 141 -5.60 6.61 -17.41
N MET A 142 -5.82 5.34 -17.08
CA MET A 142 -4.74 4.40 -16.71
C MET A 142 -3.75 4.22 -17.87
N ALA A 143 -4.26 3.83 -19.05
CA ALA A 143 -3.43 3.61 -20.24
C ALA A 143 -2.72 4.90 -20.67
N GLY A 144 -3.42 6.03 -20.68
CA GLY A 144 -2.89 7.34 -21.01
C GLY A 144 -1.73 7.75 -20.09
N THR A 145 -1.89 7.58 -18.78
CA THR A 145 -0.83 7.88 -17.80
C THR A 145 0.39 6.98 -18.02
N PHE A 146 0.18 5.68 -18.24
CA PHE A 146 1.25 4.72 -18.49
C PHE A 146 2.03 5.03 -19.76
N PHE A 147 1.35 5.20 -20.90
CA PHE A 147 2.00 5.49 -22.18
C PHE A 147 2.73 6.83 -22.14
N LEU A 148 2.11 7.86 -21.57
CA LEU A 148 2.74 9.18 -21.45
C LEU A 148 4.01 9.10 -20.59
N ALA A 149 3.97 8.42 -19.44
CA ALA A 149 5.14 8.25 -18.58
C ALA A 149 6.24 7.43 -19.28
N PHE A 150 5.86 6.38 -20.00
CA PHE A 150 6.78 5.56 -20.78
C PHE A 150 7.46 6.36 -21.90
N PHE A 151 6.72 7.15 -22.66
CA PHE A 151 7.26 8.00 -23.72
C PHE A 151 8.16 9.11 -23.16
N LEU A 152 7.76 9.79 -22.08
CA LEU A 152 8.61 10.80 -21.42
C LEU A 152 9.92 10.19 -20.89
N ARG A 153 9.87 8.94 -20.40
CA ARG A 153 11.09 8.21 -19.99
C ARG A 153 12.00 7.88 -21.18
N GLN A 154 11.45 7.42 -22.30
CA GLN A 154 12.25 7.18 -23.52
C GLN A 154 12.81 8.47 -24.10
N PHE A 155 12.07 9.57 -23.98
CA PHE A 155 12.48 10.89 -24.46
C PHE A 155 13.79 11.36 -23.82
N LYS A 156 14.11 10.92 -22.59
CA LYS A 156 15.41 11.15 -21.93
C LYS A 156 16.63 10.76 -22.79
N ASN A 157 16.47 9.73 -23.63
CA ASN A 157 17.54 9.17 -24.48
C ASN A 157 17.43 9.64 -25.95
N SER A 158 16.39 10.38 -26.31
CA SER A 158 16.11 10.78 -27.68
C SER A 158 17.01 11.94 -28.15
N ALA A 159 17.33 12.04 -29.44
CA ALA A 159 18.19 13.12 -29.97
C ALA A 159 17.52 14.51 -30.00
N PHE A 160 16.21 14.59 -29.75
CA PHE A 160 15.47 15.84 -29.75
C PHE A 160 15.68 16.62 -28.42
N LEU A 161 15.81 17.96 -28.52
CA LEU A 161 16.05 18.95 -27.45
C LEU A 161 17.48 19.05 -26.87
N PRO A 162 17.86 20.23 -26.33
CA PRO A 162 19.12 20.40 -25.61
C PRO A 162 19.19 19.52 -24.36
N GLY A 163 20.40 19.03 -24.06
CA GLY A 163 20.62 17.94 -23.08
C GLY A 163 20.07 18.20 -21.68
N SER A 164 20.12 19.43 -21.17
CA SER A 164 19.61 19.77 -19.83
C SER A 164 18.08 19.66 -19.75
N ALA A 165 17.37 20.20 -20.75
CA ALA A 165 15.90 20.14 -20.79
C ALA A 165 15.40 18.70 -20.95
N ARG A 166 16.07 17.90 -21.80
CA ARG A 166 15.73 16.49 -22.02
C ARG A 166 15.88 15.63 -20.76
N ARG A 167 16.93 15.84 -19.98
CA ARG A 167 17.13 15.13 -18.69
C ARG A 167 16.06 15.51 -17.68
N LEU A 168 15.76 16.81 -17.55
CA LEU A 168 14.70 17.31 -16.66
C LEU A 168 13.34 16.69 -17.00
N ILE A 169 12.93 16.73 -18.27
CA ILE A 169 11.65 16.17 -18.73
C ILE A 169 11.60 14.66 -18.50
N GLY A 170 12.71 13.96 -18.73
CA GLY A 170 12.82 12.51 -18.49
C GLY A 170 12.71 12.12 -17.01
N ASP A 171 13.36 12.88 -16.13
CA ASP A 171 13.38 12.60 -14.69
C ASP A 171 12.04 12.96 -14.02
N PHE A 172 11.35 14.01 -14.49
CA PHE A 172 10.02 14.40 -14.04
C PHE A 172 8.87 13.74 -14.84
N GLY A 173 9.17 12.76 -15.70
CA GLY A 173 8.19 12.16 -16.62
C GLY A 173 6.97 11.58 -15.91
N VAL A 174 7.16 10.86 -14.80
CA VAL A 174 6.04 10.27 -14.04
C VAL A 174 5.13 11.35 -13.41
N PRO A 175 5.66 12.33 -12.62
CA PRO A 175 4.85 13.44 -12.11
C PRO A 175 4.11 14.22 -13.19
N ILE A 176 4.77 14.52 -14.32
CA ILE A 176 4.18 15.25 -15.45
C ILE A 176 3.00 14.46 -16.04
N SER A 177 3.15 13.15 -16.23
CA SER A 177 2.07 12.30 -16.76
C SER A 177 0.85 12.26 -15.84
N ILE A 178 1.07 12.12 -14.53
CA ILE A 178 0.01 12.15 -13.53
C ILE A 178 -0.73 13.50 -13.58
N PHE A 179 0.02 14.60 -13.63
CA PHE A 179 -0.56 15.95 -13.69
C PHE A 179 -1.41 16.16 -14.95
N ILE A 180 -0.90 15.77 -16.13
CA ILE A 180 -1.63 15.92 -17.39
C ILE A 180 -2.92 15.10 -17.38
N MET A 181 -2.87 13.83 -16.95
CA MET A 181 -4.06 12.98 -16.92
C MET A 181 -5.06 13.40 -15.85
N ALA A 182 -4.59 13.93 -14.71
CA ALA A 182 -5.46 14.55 -13.71
C ALA A 182 -6.16 15.81 -14.25
N LEU A 183 -5.50 16.60 -15.10
CA LEU A 183 -6.14 17.74 -15.79
C LEU A 183 -7.20 17.27 -16.79
N VAL A 184 -6.92 16.20 -17.55
CA VAL A 184 -7.90 15.59 -18.46
C VAL A 184 -9.15 15.15 -17.68
N ASP A 185 -8.97 14.46 -16.55
CA ASP A 185 -10.08 14.09 -15.65
C ASP A 185 -10.81 15.33 -15.08
N PHE A 186 -10.10 16.41 -14.76
CA PHE A 186 -10.72 17.64 -14.26
C PHE A 186 -11.64 18.33 -15.28
N PHE A 187 -11.29 18.27 -16.57
CA PHE A 187 -12.10 18.84 -17.64
C PHE A 187 -13.33 17.98 -18.00
N ILE A 188 -13.28 16.67 -17.75
CA ILE A 188 -14.41 15.75 -17.98
C ILE A 188 -15.30 15.75 -16.74
N LYS A 189 -16.33 16.60 -16.73
CA LYS A 189 -17.26 16.73 -15.58
C LYS A 189 -18.48 15.81 -15.66
N ASP A 190 -18.76 15.25 -16.84
CA ASP A 190 -20.00 14.52 -17.13
C ASP A 190 -19.92 13.03 -16.78
N THR A 191 -18.81 12.56 -16.21
CA THR A 191 -18.60 11.15 -15.90
C THR A 191 -17.89 11.02 -14.57
N PHE A 192 -18.40 10.14 -13.71
CA PHE A 192 -17.78 9.83 -12.44
C PHE A 192 -16.45 9.09 -12.64
N THR A 193 -15.46 9.42 -11.82
CA THR A 193 -14.20 8.68 -11.72
C THR A 193 -13.86 8.46 -10.25
N GLN A 194 -13.28 7.31 -9.94
CA GLN A 194 -12.87 7.02 -8.57
C GLN A 194 -11.64 7.86 -8.21
N LYS A 195 -11.81 8.78 -7.25
CA LYS A 195 -10.75 9.70 -6.79
C LYS A 195 -10.19 9.25 -5.45
N LEU A 196 -8.96 9.69 -5.16
CA LEU A 196 -8.31 9.38 -3.89
C LEU A 196 -9.09 10.01 -2.72
N ALA A 197 -9.67 9.18 -1.87
CA ALA A 197 -10.39 9.62 -0.68
C ALA A 197 -9.40 9.87 0.46
N VAL A 198 -9.03 11.14 0.67
CA VAL A 198 -8.18 11.55 1.80
C VAL A 198 -9.08 12.05 2.93
N PRO A 199 -8.93 11.54 4.18
CA PRO A 199 -9.70 12.04 5.31
C PRO A 199 -9.38 13.52 5.58
N LYS A 200 -10.41 14.32 5.92
CA LYS A 200 -10.26 15.77 6.15
C LYS A 200 -9.41 16.11 7.38
N GLY A 201 -9.27 15.17 8.31
CA GLY A 201 -8.48 15.32 9.53
C GLY A 201 -7.76 14.03 9.89
N LEU A 202 -6.82 14.15 10.83
CA LEU A 202 -6.15 13.00 11.45
C LEU A 202 -7.06 12.36 12.49
N GLU A 203 -8.12 11.72 12.01
CA GLU A 203 -9.07 10.97 12.85
C GLU A 203 -8.72 9.48 12.84
N VAL A 204 -8.90 8.81 13.97
CA VAL A 204 -8.82 7.35 14.00
C VAL A 204 -10.04 6.75 13.30
N THR A 205 -9.89 5.54 12.74
CA THR A 205 -10.93 4.83 11.97
C THR A 205 -12.29 4.77 12.71
N ASN A 206 -12.29 4.83 14.04
CA ASN A 206 -13.49 4.99 14.86
C ASN A 206 -13.20 5.93 16.06
N ALA A 207 -13.46 7.22 15.90
CA ALA A 207 -13.18 8.25 16.90
C ALA A 207 -14.07 8.20 18.14
N SER A 208 -15.26 7.59 18.05
CA SER A 208 -16.20 7.47 19.18
C SER A 208 -15.92 6.26 20.07
N ALA A 209 -15.33 5.19 19.53
CA ALA A 209 -14.98 3.99 20.32
C ALA A 209 -13.53 3.97 20.82
N ARG A 210 -12.59 4.66 20.12
CA ARG A 210 -11.14 4.40 20.25
C ARG A 210 -10.31 5.68 20.46
N GLY A 211 -9.31 5.58 21.34
CA GLY A 211 -8.21 6.56 21.44
C GLY A 211 -6.97 6.12 20.66
N TRP A 212 -5.96 6.98 20.58
CA TRP A 212 -4.67 6.64 19.94
C TRP A 212 -3.89 5.56 20.71
N PHE A 213 -3.99 5.56 22.03
CA PHE A 213 -3.39 4.56 22.89
C PHE A 213 -4.33 3.37 23.09
N ILE A 214 -3.82 2.16 22.93
CA ILE A 214 -4.58 0.91 23.03
C ILE A 214 -4.11 0.17 24.28
N ASN A 215 -5.06 -0.19 25.16
CA ASN A 215 -4.75 -1.00 26.32
C ASN A 215 -4.46 -2.46 25.89
N PRO A 216 -3.29 -3.03 26.21
CA PRO A 216 -2.95 -4.41 25.84
C PRO A 216 -3.83 -5.48 26.48
N MET A 217 -4.60 -5.17 27.53
CA MET A 217 -5.52 -6.12 28.17
C MET A 217 -6.95 -6.11 27.58
N GLY A 218 -7.22 -5.24 26.60
CA GLY A 218 -8.56 -5.01 26.03
C GLY A 218 -9.28 -3.85 26.68
N LYS A 219 -10.21 -3.24 25.94
CA LYS A 219 -11.02 -2.10 26.43
C LYS A 219 -12.46 -2.52 26.71
N ASP A 220 -13.06 -3.33 25.84
CA ASP A 220 -14.46 -3.75 25.95
C ASP A 220 -14.58 -5.22 26.39
N ASN A 221 -13.69 -6.10 25.90
CA ASN A 221 -13.59 -7.50 26.31
C ASN A 221 -12.19 -7.83 26.82
N THR A 222 -12.08 -8.66 27.86
CA THR A 222 -10.78 -9.19 28.32
C THR A 222 -10.16 -10.02 27.21
N PHE A 223 -9.03 -9.57 26.67
CA PHE A 223 -8.35 -10.30 25.61
C PHE A 223 -7.83 -11.64 26.16
N PRO A 224 -8.08 -12.78 25.48
CA PRO A 224 -7.73 -14.08 26.02
C PRO A 224 -6.21 -14.24 26.16
N ILE A 225 -5.75 -14.64 27.35
CA ILE A 225 -4.32 -14.80 27.67
C ILE A 225 -3.64 -15.80 26.73
N TRP A 226 -4.32 -16.89 26.37
CA TRP A 226 -3.77 -17.89 25.44
C TRP A 226 -3.43 -17.27 24.08
N MET A 227 -4.24 -16.33 23.61
CA MET A 227 -4.03 -15.64 22.34
C MET A 227 -2.87 -14.64 22.42
N MET A 228 -2.59 -14.06 23.60
CA MET A 228 -1.42 -13.20 23.81
C MET A 228 -0.12 -13.96 23.51
N PHE A 229 -0.01 -15.21 23.98
CA PHE A 229 1.14 -16.06 23.67
C PHE A 229 1.08 -16.61 22.24
N ALA A 230 -0.09 -17.04 21.77
CA ALA A 230 -0.25 -17.57 20.41
C ALA A 230 0.09 -16.54 19.33
N SER A 231 0.01 -15.24 19.63
CA SER A 231 0.37 -14.16 18.71
C SER A 231 1.85 -14.12 18.30
N VAL A 232 2.72 -14.92 18.93
CA VAL A 232 4.10 -15.13 18.47
C VAL A 232 4.16 -15.74 17.07
N VAL A 233 3.19 -16.58 16.71
CA VAL A 233 3.13 -17.24 15.39
C VAL A 233 2.88 -16.23 14.27
N PRO A 234 1.82 -15.39 14.32
CA PRO A 234 1.64 -14.32 13.33
C PRO A 234 2.77 -13.29 13.38
N ALA A 235 3.34 -12.99 14.55
CA ALA A 235 4.49 -12.09 14.65
C ALA A 235 5.73 -12.62 13.93
N LEU A 236 6.01 -13.93 14.04
CA LEU A 236 7.11 -14.57 13.33
C LEU A 236 6.90 -14.55 11.80
N LEU A 237 5.66 -14.72 11.34
CA LEU A 237 5.33 -14.57 9.92
C LEU A 237 5.61 -13.13 9.43
N VAL A 238 5.10 -12.13 10.14
CA VAL A 238 5.34 -10.72 9.81
C VAL A 238 6.82 -10.37 9.86
N PHE A 239 7.54 -10.91 10.85
CA PHE A 239 8.98 -10.72 10.98
C PHE A 239 9.71 -11.24 9.74
N ILE A 240 9.41 -12.46 9.30
CA ILE A 240 10.04 -13.06 8.11
C ILE A 240 9.71 -12.23 6.86
N LEU A 241 8.47 -11.78 6.69
CA LEU A 241 8.07 -10.95 5.55
C LEU A 241 8.84 -9.64 5.52
N ILE A 242 8.87 -8.89 6.62
CA ILE A 242 9.58 -7.61 6.71
C ILE A 242 11.09 -7.81 6.53
N PHE A 243 11.66 -8.83 7.18
CA PHE A 243 13.08 -9.13 7.09
C PHE A 243 13.50 -9.46 5.66
N LEU A 244 12.76 -10.33 4.98
CA LEU A 244 13.07 -10.74 3.63
C LEU A 244 12.86 -9.60 2.63
N GLU A 245 11.78 -8.82 2.75
CA GLU A 245 11.51 -7.66 1.89
C GLU A 245 12.60 -6.59 2.06
N THR A 246 12.99 -6.28 3.29
CA THR A 246 14.03 -5.27 3.57
C THR A 246 15.39 -5.73 3.05
N GLN A 247 15.81 -6.98 3.34
CA GLN A 247 17.14 -7.47 2.99
C GLN A 247 17.34 -7.76 1.51
N ILE A 248 16.27 -8.06 0.76
CA ILE A 248 16.37 -8.18 -0.71
C ILE A 248 16.43 -6.80 -1.37
N THR A 249 15.86 -5.77 -0.73
CA THR A 249 15.83 -4.41 -1.27
C THR A 249 17.11 -3.62 -0.97
N THR A 250 17.86 -3.98 0.07
CA THR A 250 19.18 -3.40 0.40
C THR A 250 20.30 -3.97 -0.45
#